data_AF-A0A928TTZ2-F1
#
_entry.id   AF-A0A928TTZ2-F1
#
_cell.length_a   1.000
_cell.length_b   1.000
_cell.length_c   1.000
_cell.angle_alpha   90.00
_cell.angle_beta   90.00
_cell.angle_gamma   90.00
#
_symmetry.space_group_name_H-M   'P 1'
#
loop_
_entity.id
_entity.type
_entity.pdbx_description
1 polymer ?
#
loop_
_entity_poly.entity_id
_entity_poly.type
_entity_poly.pdbx_seq_one_letter_code
_entity_poly.pdbx_strand_id
1 'polypeptide(L)' 'MDKKGLIAEAVKLLPAERFAVIDELLHSLDRLNPELDRIWIEKAERQLQAYCEGKVKGIPASDVVGEF' A
#
# COMPACT_ATOMS: atom_id res chain seq x y z
N MET A 1 -21.70 7.93 -17.79
CA MET A 1 -22.31 7.40 -16.56
C MET A 1 -21.70 8.14 -15.38
N ASP A 2 -22.49 8.62 -14.43
CA ASP A 2 -21.97 9.35 -13.26
C ASP A 2 -21.65 8.40 -12.10
N LYS A 3 -20.93 8.89 -11.07
CA LYS A 3 -20.53 8.07 -9.90
C LYS A 3 -21.72 7.36 -9.26
N LYS A 4 -22.86 8.04 -9.15
CA LYS A 4 -24.07 7.49 -8.52
C LYS A 4 -24.67 6.36 -9.36
N GLY A 5 -24.73 6.53 -10.69
CA GLY A 5 -25.16 5.48 -11.60
C GLY A 5 -24.27 4.24 -11.50
N LEU A 6 -22.94 4.42 -11.48
CA LEU A 6 -21.99 3.29 -11.41
C LEU A 6 -22.18 2.47 -10.12
N ILE A 7 -22.34 3.15 -8.98
CA ILE A 7 -22.60 2.49 -7.69
C ILE A 7 -23.95 1.77 -7.71
N ALA A 8 -24.98 2.39 -8.29
CA ALA A 8 -26.30 1.77 -8.38
C ALA A 8 -26.28 0.46 -9.19
N GLU A 9 -25.47 0.37 -10.25
CA GLU A 9 -25.30 -0.88 -10.99
C GLU A 9 -24.44 -1.90 -10.22
N ALA A 10 -23.35 -1.47 -9.59
CA ALA A 10 -22.47 -2.35 -8.82
C ALA A 10 -23.18 -3.01 -7.63
N VAL A 11 -24.18 -2.34 -7.03
CA VAL A 11 -24.98 -2.90 -5.92
C VAL A 11 -25.96 -3.98 -6.39
N LYS A 12 -26.35 -4.00 -7.67
CA LYS A 12 -27.24 -5.03 -8.23
C LYS A 12 -26.54 -6.37 -8.45
N LEU A 13 -25.21 -6.38 -8.45
CA LEU A 13 -24.40 -7.60 -8.60
C LEU A 13 -24.54 -8.53 -7.40
N LEU A 14 -24.28 -9.82 -7.63
CA LEU A 14 -24.18 -10.77 -6.54
C LEU A 14 -23.02 -10.39 -5.58
N PRO A 15 -23.08 -10.76 -4.30
CA PRO A 15 -22.03 -10.41 -3.34
C PRO A 15 -20.60 -10.74 -3.79
N ALA A 16 -20.41 -11.88 -4.45
CA ALA A 16 -19.11 -12.30 -4.98
C ALA A 16 -18.61 -11.42 -6.13
N GLU A 17 -19.49 -11.05 -7.06
CA GLU A 17 -19.17 -10.18 -8.19
C GLU A 17 -18.90 -8.75 -7.72
N ARG A 18 -19.67 -8.26 -6.74
CA ARG A 18 -19.41 -6.97 -6.10
C ARG A 18 -18.04 -6.94 -5.44
N PHE A 19 -17.65 -8.03 -4.77
CA PHE A 19 -16.32 -8.16 -4.19
C PHE A 19 -15.22 -8.11 -5.26
N ALA A 20 -15.38 -8.85 -6.36
CA ALA A 20 -14.44 -8.82 -7.49
C ALA A 20 -14.29 -7.41 -8.10
N VAL A 21 -15.39 -6.65 -8.23
CA VAL A 21 -15.34 -5.26 -8.70
C VAL A 21 -14.57 -4.36 -7.73
N ILE A 22 -14.78 -4.52 -6.42
CA ILE A 22 -14.04 -3.75 -5.41
C ILE A 22 -12.55 -4.09 -5.47
N ASP A 23 -12.21 -5.36 -5.58
CA ASP A 23 -10.83 -5.84 -5.63
C ASP A 23 -10.09 -5.29 -6.86
N GLU A 24 -10.70 -5.33 -8.05
CA GLU A 24 -10.11 -4.76 -9.27
C GLU A 24 -9.93 -3.23 -9.15
N LEU A 25 -10.91 -2.53 -8.53
CA LEU A 25 -10.81 -1.10 -8.28
C LEU A 25 -9.66 -0.77 -7.31
N LEU A 26 -9.48 -1.57 -6.26
CA LEU A 26 -8.36 -1.42 -5.31
C LEU A 26 -7.02 -1.65 -6.02
N HIS A 27 -6.89 -2.73 -6.79
CA HIS A 27 -5.69 -2.98 -7.60
C HIS A 27 -5.40 -1.86 -8.59
N SER A 28 -6.43 -1.20 -9.13
CA SER A 28 -6.25 -0.06 -10.04
C SER A 28 -5.66 1.18 -9.35
N LEU A 29 -5.84 1.31 -8.03
CA LEU A 29 -5.25 2.36 -7.20
C LEU A 29 -3.84 1.99 -6.76
N ASP A 30 -3.60 0.71 -6.50
CA ASP A 30 -2.29 0.13 -6.16
C ASP A 30 -1.38 -0.06 -7.39
N ARG A 31 -1.47 0.82 -8.39
CA ARG A 31 -0.52 0.80 -9.51
C ARG A 31 0.88 1.01 -8.95
N LEU A 32 1.67 -0.07 -8.95
CA LEU A 32 3.11 -0.05 -8.77
C LEU A 32 3.66 1.05 -9.65
N ASN A 33 4.15 2.10 -9.02
CA ASN A 33 4.89 3.15 -9.70
C ASN A 33 6.36 2.75 -9.57
N PRO A 34 7.00 2.21 -10.62
CA PRO A 34 8.35 1.69 -10.52
C PRO A 34 9.36 2.76 -10.09
N GLU A 35 9.06 4.04 -10.33
CA GLU A 35 9.89 5.14 -9.82
C GLU A 35 9.75 5.32 -8.31
N LEU A 36 8.54 5.21 -7.76
CA LEU A 36 8.34 5.23 -6.31
C LEU A 36 9.00 4.03 -5.65
N ASP A 37 8.86 2.83 -6.23
CA ASP A 37 9.51 1.63 -5.73
C ASP A 37 11.03 1.81 -5.70
N ARG A 38 11.61 2.35 -6.78
CA ARG A 38 13.04 2.66 -6.85
C ARG A 38 13.46 3.66 -5.77
N ILE A 39 12.71 4.75 -5.58
CA ILE A 39 13.01 5.76 -4.55
C ILE A 39 12.94 5.14 -3.15
N TRP A 40 11.97 4.27 -2.90
CA TRP A 40 11.81 3.58 -1.64
C TRP A 40 12.97 2.62 -1.36
N ILE A 41 13.38 1.83 -2.35
CA ILE A 41 14.54 0.93 -2.25
C ILE A 41 15.80 1.73 -1.93
N GLU A 42 16.09 2.77 -2.70
CA GLU A 42 17.30 3.60 -2.49
C GLU A 42 17.32 4.20 -1.08
N LYS A 43 16.17 4.69 -0.60
CA LYS A 43 16.05 5.25 0.74
C LYS A 43 16.27 4.19 1.82
N ALA A 44 15.68 3.01 1.68
CA ALA A 44 15.82 1.91 2.62
C ALA A 44 17.28 1.45 2.72
N GLU A 45 17.96 1.26 1.58
CA GLU A 45 19.37 0.89 1.52
C GLU A 45 20.27 1.95 2.19
N ARG A 46 20.04 3.23 1.87
CA ARG A 46 20.78 4.34 2.48
C ARG A 46 20.60 4.40 3.99
N GLN A 47 19.37 4.19 4.47
CA GLN A 47 19.07 4.24 5.90
C GLN A 47 19.66 3.04 6.65
N LEU A 48 19.63 1.86 6.04
CA LEU A 48 20.28 0.66 6.58
C LEU A 48 21.80 0.83 6.67
N GLN A 49 22.43 1.35 5.61
CA GLN A 49 23.88 1.59 5.61
C GLN A 49 24.29 2.57 6.71
N ALA A 50 23.56 3.68 6.86
CA ALA A 50 23.83 4.65 7.93
C ALA A 50 23.67 4.03 9.33
N TYR A 51 22.71 3.11 9.51
CA TYR A 51 22.54 2.38 10.77
C TYR A 51 23.71 1.44 11.03
N CYS A 52 24.13 0.65 10.03
CA CYS A 52 25.29 -0.24 10.12
C CYS A 52 26.59 0.51 10.42
N GLU A 53 26.73 1.74 9.92
CA GLU A 53 27.87 2.62 10.19
C GLU A 53 27.77 3.36 11.54
N GLY A 54 26.69 3.15 12.31
CA GLY A 54 26.46 3.82 13.59
C GLY A 54 26.12 5.31 13.48
N LYS A 55 25.82 5.80 12.28
CA LYS A 55 25.47 7.21 12.00
C LYS A 55 24.03 7.54 12.40
N VAL A 56 23.16 6.54 12.50
CA VAL A 56 21.77 6.68 12.98
C VAL A 56 21.44 5.60 13.99
N LYS A 57 20.54 5.90 14.93
CA LYS A 57 20.04 4.94 15.92
C LYS A 57 18.75 4.29 15.42
N GLY A 58 18.64 2.99 15.67
CA GLY A 58 17.40 2.24 15.45
C GLY A 58 16.39 2.52 16.57
N ILE A 59 15.12 2.26 16.26
CA ILE A 59 14.03 2.26 17.24
C ILE A 59 13.68 0.79 17.51
N PRO A 60 13.52 0.36 18.78
CA PRO A 60 13.06 -0.99 19.10
C PRO A 60 11.73 -1.30 18.40
N ALA A 61 11.60 -2.52 17.88
CA ALA A 61 10.39 -2.93 17.17
C ALA A 61 9.13 -2.85 18.04
N SER A 62 9.25 -3.16 19.34
CA SER A 62 8.18 -3.04 20.35
C SER A 62 7.53 -1.65 20.35
N ASP A 63 8.32 -0.61 20.10
CA ASP A 63 7.88 0.78 20.18
C ASP A 63 7.18 1.24 18.88
N VAL A 64 7.26 0.43 17.82
CA VAL A 64 6.71 0.74 16.48
C VAL A 64 5.51 -0.15 16.14
N VAL A 65 5.64 -1.46 16.32
CA VAL A 65 4.59 -2.43 15.97
C VAL A 65 3.70 -2.85 17.16
N GLY A 66 4.07 -2.45 18.37
CA GLY A 66 3.39 -2.86 19.61
C GLY A 66 3.85 -4.23 20.12
N GLU A 67 3.36 -4.61 21.30
CA GLU A 67 3.49 -5.98 21.82
C GLU A 67 2.48 -6.89 21.12
N PHE A 68 2.93 -8.08 20.73
CA PHE A 68 2.08 -9.12 20.12
C PHE A 68 1.23 -9.83 21.18
#